data_AF-I9U4S5-F1
#
_entry.id   AF-I9U4S5-F1
#
_cell.length_a   1.000
_cell.length_b   1.000
_cell.length_c   1.000
_cell.angle_alpha   90.00
_cell.angle_beta   90.00
_cell.angle_gamma   90.00
#
_symmetry.space_group_name_H-M   'P 1'
#
loop_
_entity.id
_entity.type
_entity.pdbx_description
1 polymer ?
#
loop_
_entity_poly.entity_id
_entity_poly.type
_entity_poly.pdbx_seq_one_letter_code
_entity_poly.pdbx_strand_id
1 'polypeptide(L)'
;MHKIERLLQTLAPKGVGFRKLGDIILSLKTGLNPRKFFKLNTPNANNYYVTVRELEEHTIKFTHQTDRIDDNALSLCLKRSNLEKDDILFSGTGTIGKVSIIEKDPNNWAIKEGIYSIKPNKK
;
A
#
# COMPACT_ATOMS: atom_id res chain seq x y z
N MET A 1 27.26 -13.21 -13.75
CA MET A 1 25.80 -13.40 -13.73
C MET A 1 25.23 -12.75 -12.48
N HIS A 2 24.43 -11.71 -12.65
CA HIS A 2 23.84 -10.95 -11.54
C HIS A 2 22.75 -11.77 -10.83
N LYS A 3 22.42 -11.43 -9.58
CA LYS A 3 21.42 -12.16 -8.75
C LYS A 3 20.07 -12.30 -9.46
N ILE A 4 19.64 -11.26 -10.19
CA ILE A 4 18.37 -11.26 -10.92
C ILE A 4 18.39 -12.26 -12.08
N GLU A 5 19.49 -12.35 -12.83
CA GLU A 5 19.65 -13.28 -13.96
C GLU A 5 19.62 -14.73 -13.47
N ARG A 6 20.28 -15.02 -12.34
CA ARG A 6 20.23 -16.33 -11.69
C ARG A 6 18.81 -16.69 -11.26
N LEU A 7 18.09 -15.75 -10.64
CA LEU A 7 16.71 -15.98 -10.19
C LEU A 7 15.77 -16.19 -11.38
N LEU A 8 15.91 -15.41 -12.46
CA LEU A 8 15.13 -15.62 -13.68
C LEU A 8 15.42 -16.98 -14.30
N GLN A 9 16.68 -17.39 -14.37
CA GLN A 9 17.03 -18.71 -14.91
C GLN A 9 16.52 -19.86 -14.04
N THR A 10 16.55 -19.73 -12.71
CA THR A 10 16.05 -20.76 -11.78
C THR A 10 14.52 -20.81 -11.72
N LEU A 11 13.86 -19.66 -11.60
CA LEU A 11 12.41 -19.58 -11.36
C LEU A 11 11.59 -19.53 -12.65
N ALA A 12 12.19 -19.07 -13.74
CA ALA A 12 11.57 -18.97 -15.05
C ALA A 12 12.52 -19.49 -16.16
N PRO A 13 12.93 -20.78 -16.11
CA PRO A 13 13.88 -21.35 -17.07
C PRO A 13 13.37 -21.35 -18.52
N LYS A 14 12.06 -21.20 -18.71
CA LYS A 14 11.41 -21.07 -20.03
C LYS A 14 11.19 -19.60 -20.44
N GLY A 15 11.76 -18.65 -19.71
CA GLY A 15 11.56 -17.21 -19.91
C GLY A 15 10.32 -16.66 -19.19
N VAL A 16 10.19 -15.34 -19.20
CA VAL A 16 9.03 -14.61 -18.64
C VAL A 16 8.31 -13.86 -19.75
N GLY A 17 6.98 -13.82 -19.70
CA GLY A 17 6.16 -13.04 -20.62
C GLY A 17 6.00 -11.60 -20.15
N PHE A 18 6.12 -10.65 -21.08
CA PHE A 18 5.76 -9.25 -20.80
C PHE A 18 4.23 -9.10 -20.76
N ARG A 19 3.72 -8.40 -19.73
CA ARG A 19 2.31 -8.08 -19.54
C ARG A 19 2.18 -6.66 -19.00
N LYS A 20 1.10 -5.95 -19.32
CA LYS A 20 0.81 -4.69 -18.63
C LYS A 20 0.29 -5.01 -17.24
N LEU A 21 0.65 -4.19 -16.24
CA LEU A 21 0.20 -4.38 -14.86
C LEU A 21 -1.34 -4.44 -14.77
N GLY A 22 -2.03 -3.57 -15.51
CA GLY A 22 -3.49 -3.53 -15.57
C GLY A 22 -4.15 -4.85 -16.01
N ASP A 23 -3.45 -5.69 -16.77
CA ASP A 23 -3.97 -6.96 -17.27
C ASP A 23 -3.90 -8.09 -16.22
N ILE A 24 -3.12 -7.88 -15.15
CA ILE A 24 -2.79 -8.92 -14.14
C ILE A 24 -3.20 -8.53 -12.71
N ILE A 25 -3.95 -7.43 -12.55
CA ILE A 25 -4.45 -6.95 -11.26
C ILE A 25 -5.97 -6.89 -11.26
N LEU A 26 -6.58 -7.05 -10.09
CA LEU A 26 -8.01 -6.89 -9.89
C LEU A 26 -8.39 -5.42 -9.74
N SER A 27 -7.53 -4.61 -9.11
CA SER A 27 -7.75 -3.18 -8.97
C SER A 27 -6.49 -2.40 -8.66
N LEU A 28 -6.48 -1.13 -9.05
CA LEU A 28 -5.53 -0.11 -8.63
C LEU A 28 -6.30 1.00 -7.91
N LYS A 29 -6.10 1.16 -6.61
CA LYS A 29 -6.82 2.14 -5.78
C LYS A 29 -5.85 3.01 -4.99
N THR A 30 -6.33 4.12 -4.44
CA THR A 30 -5.52 5.06 -3.66
C THR A 30 -6.19 5.36 -2.33
N GLY A 31 -5.45 5.96 -1.40
CA GLY A 31 -6.01 6.57 -0.20
C GLY A 31 -6.74 7.90 -0.45
N LEU A 32 -7.00 8.62 0.64
CA LEU A 32 -7.57 9.98 0.64
C LEU A 32 -6.55 11.00 1.15
N ASN A 33 -6.81 12.29 0.89
CA ASN A 33 -6.05 13.39 1.48
C ASN A 33 -6.85 13.99 2.65
N PRO A 34 -6.26 14.14 3.84
CA PRO A 34 -6.96 14.70 5.00
C PRO A 34 -7.55 16.09 4.69
N ARG A 35 -6.81 16.96 3.99
CA ARG A 35 -7.19 18.37 3.77
C ARG A 35 -8.60 18.57 3.22
N LYS A 36 -9.15 17.57 2.51
CA LYS A 36 -10.49 17.63 1.91
C LYS A 36 -11.57 16.89 2.70
N PHE A 37 -11.20 16.00 3.64
CA PHE A 37 -12.13 15.01 4.19
C PHE A 37 -12.10 14.88 5.72
N PHE A 38 -10.96 15.08 6.38
CA PHE A 38 -10.81 14.88 7.82
C PHE A 38 -9.56 15.56 8.39
N LYS A 39 -9.49 15.71 9.72
CA LYS A 39 -8.30 16.23 10.41
C LYS A 39 -7.46 15.08 10.94
N LEU A 40 -6.14 15.24 10.89
CA LEU A 40 -5.19 14.31 11.52
C LEU A 40 -5.05 14.63 13.01
N ASN A 41 -4.71 13.61 13.80
CA ASN A 41 -4.31 13.73 15.20
C ASN A 41 -5.34 14.46 16.08
N THR A 42 -6.64 14.24 15.81
CA THR A 42 -7.71 14.70 16.70
C THR A 42 -7.64 13.95 18.04
N PRO A 43 -8.19 14.49 19.14
CA PRO A 43 -8.12 13.84 20.45
C PRO A 43 -8.68 12.40 20.50
N ASN A 44 -9.60 12.06 19.60
CA ASN A 44 -10.20 10.73 19.46
C ASN A 44 -9.55 9.86 18.36
N ALA A 45 -8.41 10.27 17.80
CA ALA A 45 -7.74 9.57 16.71
C ALA A 45 -6.94 8.36 17.21
N ASN A 46 -7.47 7.16 17.00
CA ASN A 46 -6.87 5.90 17.47
C ASN A 46 -6.30 5.04 16.34
N ASN A 47 -6.58 5.38 15.07
CA ASN A 47 -6.19 4.59 13.91
C ASN A 47 -4.98 5.21 13.19
N TYR A 48 -4.10 4.41 12.61
CA TYR A 48 -2.92 4.91 11.92
C TYR A 48 -3.21 5.40 10.51
N TYR A 49 -2.53 6.47 10.11
CA TYR A 49 -2.61 7.03 8.77
C TYR A 49 -1.24 6.95 8.09
N VAL A 50 -1.12 5.94 7.24
CA VAL A 50 0.12 5.51 6.56
C VAL A 50 0.46 6.48 5.44
N THR A 51 1.67 7.01 5.51
CA THR A 51 2.33 7.78 4.45
C THR A 51 3.53 7.00 3.92
N VAL A 52 4.26 7.60 2.96
CA VAL A 52 5.49 7.00 2.42
C VAL A 52 6.58 6.77 3.48
N ARG A 53 6.49 7.45 4.64
CA ARG A 53 7.42 7.26 5.76
C ARG A 53 7.31 5.88 6.37
N GLU A 54 6.08 5.39 6.52
CA GLU A 54 5.78 4.10 7.17
C GLU A 54 6.04 2.89 6.26
N LEU A 55 6.29 3.08 4.97
CA LEU A 55 6.71 2.00 4.06
C LEU A 55 8.21 1.74 4.24
N GLU A 56 8.58 0.61 4.84
CA GLU A 56 9.96 0.19 5.12
C GLU A 56 10.18 -1.27 4.71
N GLU A 57 11.27 -1.57 3.97
CA GLU A 57 11.76 -2.93 3.70
C GLU A 57 10.68 -4.02 3.46
N HIS A 58 9.70 -3.72 2.61
CA HIS A 58 8.58 -4.60 2.23
C HIS A 58 7.46 -4.77 3.28
N THR A 59 7.58 -4.11 4.43
CA THR A 59 6.57 -4.07 5.50
C THR A 59 6.06 -2.65 5.76
N ILE A 60 5.14 -2.52 6.71
CA ILE A 60 4.57 -1.26 7.17
C ILE A 60 4.92 -1.10 8.64
N LYS A 61 5.63 -0.02 8.98
CA LYS A 61 6.11 0.22 10.34
C LYS A 61 5.42 1.43 10.96
N PHE A 62 4.67 1.17 12.02
CA PHE A 62 4.02 2.20 12.80
C PHE A 62 4.94 2.66 13.93
N THR A 63 4.97 3.97 14.18
CA THR A 63 5.73 4.58 15.28
C THR A 63 4.85 5.56 16.05
N HIS A 64 5.37 6.10 17.16
CA HIS A 64 4.70 7.18 17.89
C HIS A 64 4.55 8.47 17.07
N GLN A 65 5.32 8.62 15.98
CA GLN A 65 5.25 9.77 15.07
C GLN A 65 4.27 9.56 13.92
N THR A 66 3.73 8.34 13.76
CA THR A 66 2.77 8.06 12.71
C THR A 66 1.48 8.83 12.99
N ASP A 67 1.06 9.61 11.99
CA ASP A 67 -0.18 10.38 12.05
C ASP A 67 -1.38 9.46 12.32
N ARG A 68 -2.37 9.98 13.05
CA ARG A 68 -3.58 9.26 13.42
C ARG A 68 -4.84 9.87 12.84
N ILE A 69 -5.84 9.03 12.65
CA ILE A 69 -7.19 9.38 12.21
C ILE A 69 -8.23 8.75 13.14
N ASP A 70 -9.42 9.36 13.21
CA ASP A 70 -10.56 8.79 13.92
C ASP A 70 -11.27 7.71 13.09
N ASP A 71 -12.28 7.05 13.68
CA ASP A 71 -13.00 5.94 13.04
C ASP A 71 -13.80 6.38 11.81
N ASN A 72 -14.30 7.62 11.80
CA ASN A 72 -15.03 8.19 10.67
C ASN A 72 -14.09 8.35 9.46
N ALA A 73 -12.92 8.94 9.69
CA ALA A 73 -11.88 9.10 8.68
C ALA A 73 -11.34 7.74 8.19
N LEU A 74 -11.16 6.78 9.10
CA LEU A 74 -10.77 5.42 8.73
C LEU A 74 -11.79 4.79 7.78
N SER A 75 -13.08 4.87 8.10
CA SER A 75 -14.16 4.34 7.26
C SER A 75 -14.16 4.96 5.86
N LEU A 76 -13.98 6.28 5.75
CA LEU A 76 -13.90 6.98 4.46
C LEU A 76 -12.71 6.49 3.63
N CYS A 77 -11.53 6.38 4.25
CA CYS A 77 -10.34 5.91 3.57
C CYS A 77 -10.49 4.47 3.08
N LEU A 78 -10.98 3.55 3.93
CA LEU A 78 -11.13 2.14 3.58
C LEU A 78 -12.18 1.91 2.48
N LYS A 79 -13.26 2.70 2.44
CA LYS A 79 -14.22 2.68 1.31
C LYS A 79 -13.54 3.04 -0.02
N ARG A 80 -12.60 3.99 0.00
CA ARG A 80 -11.88 4.45 -1.20
C ARG A 80 -10.81 3.46 -1.66
N SER A 81 -10.02 2.94 -0.73
CA SER A 81 -8.85 2.11 -1.01
C SER A 81 -9.17 0.63 -1.09
N ASN A 82 -10.17 0.14 -0.34
CA ASN A 82 -10.57 -1.27 -0.27
C ASN A 82 -9.36 -2.22 -0.08
N LEU A 83 -8.56 -1.90 0.94
CA LEU A 83 -7.35 -2.63 1.27
C LEU A 83 -7.70 -4.04 1.76
N GLU A 84 -6.90 -5.02 1.38
CA GLU A 84 -6.98 -6.39 1.89
C GLU A 84 -5.60 -7.01 2.02
N LYS A 85 -5.52 -8.15 2.71
CA LYS A 85 -4.30 -8.95 2.73
C LYS A 85 -3.78 -9.29 1.31
N ASP A 86 -2.47 -9.23 1.16
CA ASP A 86 -1.68 -9.45 -0.06
C ASP A 86 -1.79 -8.33 -1.11
N ASP A 87 -2.47 -7.23 -0.81
CA ASP A 87 -2.33 -6.00 -1.60
C ASP A 87 -0.87 -5.51 -1.53
N ILE A 88 -0.37 -5.01 -2.66
CA ILE A 88 0.95 -4.36 -2.77
C ILE A 88 0.74 -2.86 -2.66
N LEU A 89 1.40 -2.23 -1.67
CA LEU A 89 1.44 -0.79 -1.54
C LEU A 89 2.61 -0.21 -2.32
N PHE A 90 2.35 0.83 -3.10
CA PHE A 90 3.35 1.53 -3.92
C PHE A 90 3.26 3.04 -3.71
N SER A 91 4.38 3.70 -3.44
CA SER A 91 4.43 5.17 -3.35
C SER A 91 4.55 5.82 -4.73
N GLY A 92 3.51 6.55 -5.14
CA GLY A 92 3.48 7.27 -6.41
C GLY A 92 3.73 8.78 -6.30
N THR A 93 3.89 9.31 -5.08
CA THR A 93 4.20 10.74 -4.83
C THR A 93 5.19 10.86 -3.66
N GLY A 94 5.97 11.95 -3.63
CA GLY A 94 7.07 12.11 -2.67
C GLY A 94 8.25 11.23 -3.07
N THR A 95 8.74 10.38 -2.16
CA THR A 95 9.71 9.32 -2.52
C THR A 95 8.99 8.26 -3.35
N ILE A 96 9.23 8.26 -4.66
CA ILE A 96 8.59 7.31 -5.58
C ILE A 96 9.27 5.95 -5.50
N GLY A 97 8.49 4.88 -5.59
CA GLY A 97 9.03 3.53 -5.77
C GLY A 97 9.28 2.73 -4.49
N LYS A 98 8.86 3.23 -3.32
CA LYS A 98 8.79 2.39 -2.12
C LYS A 98 7.65 1.38 -2.28
N VAL A 99 7.93 0.14 -1.88
CA VAL A 99 7.01 -0.98 -1.99
C VAL A 99 6.91 -1.71 -0.65
N SER A 100 5.68 -2.02 -0.26
CA SER A 100 5.37 -2.88 0.90
C SER A 100 4.22 -3.81 0.57
N ILE A 101 4.09 -4.91 1.33
CA ILE A 101 3.00 -5.88 1.17
C ILE A 101 2.13 -5.84 2.44
N ILE A 102 0.81 -5.92 2.26
CA ILE A 102 -0.12 -6.07 3.38
C ILE A 102 -0.13 -7.54 3.82
N GLU A 103 0.59 -7.87 4.89
CA GLU A 103 0.72 -9.27 5.35
C GLU A 103 -0.53 -9.83 6.04
N LYS A 104 -1.35 -8.93 6.62
CA LYS A 104 -2.56 -9.27 7.39
C LYS A 104 -3.65 -8.30 7.02
N ASP A 105 -4.91 -8.75 7.14
CA ASP A 105 -6.04 -7.87 6.85
C ASP A 105 -5.93 -6.57 7.65
N PRO A 106 -6.04 -5.42 6.96
CA PRO A 106 -5.79 -4.13 7.57
C PRO A 106 -6.86 -3.86 8.62
N ASN A 107 -6.43 -3.80 9.87
CA ASN A 107 -7.20 -3.32 11.01
C ASN A 107 -6.69 -1.94 11.41
N ASN A 108 -7.54 -1.05 11.91
CA ASN A 108 -7.13 0.21 12.56
C ASN A 108 -6.10 1.11 11.81
N TRP A 109 -5.97 1.01 10.48
CA TRP A 109 -5.11 1.89 9.69
C TRP A 109 -5.58 2.07 8.24
N ALA A 110 -5.18 3.17 7.62
CA ALA A 110 -5.43 3.47 6.22
C ALA A 110 -4.25 4.18 5.55
N ILE A 111 -4.29 4.31 4.23
CA ILE A 111 -3.22 4.94 3.42
C ILE A 111 -3.57 6.35 2.95
N LYS A 112 -2.53 7.17 2.74
CA LYS A 112 -2.62 8.49 2.07
C LYS A 112 -2.91 8.37 0.58
N GLU A 113 -3.52 9.40 -0.01
CA GLU A 113 -3.77 9.51 -1.47
C GLU A 113 -2.57 9.19 -2.37
N GLY A 114 -1.35 9.44 -1.87
CA GLY A 114 -0.11 9.27 -2.61
C GLY A 114 0.42 7.83 -2.64
N ILE A 115 -0.26 6.93 -1.94
CA ILE A 115 0.03 5.50 -1.90
C ILE A 115 -1.06 4.80 -2.71
N TYR A 116 -0.62 3.92 -3.59
CA TYR A 116 -1.46 3.07 -4.41
C TYR A 116 -1.53 1.69 -3.76
N SER A 117 -2.73 1.14 -3.65
CA SER A 117 -2.94 -0.30 -3.43
C SER A 117 -3.12 -0.96 -4.79
N ILE A 118 -2.25 -1.92 -5.07
CA ILE A 118 -2.30 -2.80 -6.23
C ILE A 118 -2.80 -4.15 -5.71
N LYS A 119 -3.99 -4.55 -6.13
CA LYS A 119 -4.60 -5.83 -5.75
C LYS A 119 -4.29 -6.89 -6.82
N PRO A 120 -3.37 -7.84 -6.57
CA PRO A 120 -2.99 -8.81 -7.59
C PRO A 120 -4.14 -9.75 -7.95
N ASN A 121 -4.22 -10.17 -9.21
CA ASN A 121 -5.08 -11.29 -9.58
C ASN A 121 -4.37 -12.60 -9.20
N LYS A 122 -4.93 -13.34 -8.24
CA LYS A 122 -4.35 -14.60 -7.74
C LYS A 122 -4.72 -15.83 -8.59
N LYS A 123 -5.48 -15.63 -9.68
CA LYS A 123 -5.91 -16.69 -10.60
C LYS A 123 -4.84 -17.06 -11.61
#